data_AF-A0A535D8F0-F1
#
_entry.id   AF-A0A535D8F0-F1
#
_cell.length_a   1.000
_cell.length_b   1.000
_cell.length_c   1.000
_cell.angle_alpha   90.00
_cell.angle_beta   90.00
_cell.angle_gamma   90.00
#
_symmetry.space_group_name_H-M   'P 1'
#
loop_
_entity.id
_entity.type
_entity.pdbx_description
1 polymer ?
#
loop_
_entity_poly.entity_id
_entity_poly.type
_entity_poly.pdbx_seq_one_letter_code
_entity_poly.pdbx_strand_id
1 'polypeptide(L)'
;SKRFVTGVTWIDGELWHGTWEGDESDLRRVDPRTGEVLERLEMPPGVGVSGLESDGGDRFFCGGGRSGKVRAVRRPRRVSAAGSGSKTPVDPTRK
;
A
#
# COMPACT_ATOMS: atom_id res chain seq x y z
N SER A 1 4.77 -13.30 -8.03
CA SER A 1 4.80 -13.41 -6.56
C SER A 1 3.68 -14.36 -6.14
N LYS A 2 3.90 -15.27 -5.18
CA LYS A 2 2.87 -16.19 -4.66
C LYS A 2 2.22 -15.68 -3.35
N ARG A 3 2.55 -14.47 -2.91
CA ARG A 3 2.05 -13.88 -1.66
C ARG A 3 0.61 -13.41 -1.80
N PHE A 4 -0.24 -13.73 -0.81
CA PHE A 4 -1.65 -13.33 -0.78
C PHE A 4 -1.79 -11.86 -0.41
N VAL A 5 -2.69 -11.14 -1.07
CA VAL A 5 -3.06 -9.77 -0.68
C VAL A 5 -3.94 -9.83 0.56
N THR A 6 -3.60 -9.06 1.59
CA THR A 6 -4.27 -9.09 2.89
C THR A 6 -5.01 -7.80 3.24
N GLY A 7 -4.72 -6.70 2.54
CA GLY A 7 -5.41 -5.43 2.67
C GLY A 7 -4.98 -4.47 1.57
N VAL A 8 -5.83 -3.51 1.24
CA VAL A 8 -5.61 -2.53 0.17
C VAL A 8 -6.06 -1.17 0.67
N THR A 9 -5.26 -0.14 0.43
CA THR A 9 -5.60 1.25 0.78
C THR A 9 -5.09 2.21 -0.30
N TRP A 10 -5.71 3.39 -0.37
CA TRP A 10 -5.31 4.50 -1.22
C TRP A 10 -4.90 5.69 -0.37
N ILE A 11 -3.78 6.32 -0.71
CA ILE A 11 -3.34 7.56 -0.07
C ILE A 11 -2.59 8.43 -1.08
N ASP A 12 -2.95 9.71 -1.19
CA ASP A 12 -2.34 10.67 -2.12
C ASP A 12 -2.24 10.17 -3.59
N GLY A 13 -3.23 9.41 -4.04
CA GLY A 13 -3.24 8.81 -5.38
C GLY A 13 -2.33 7.59 -5.56
N GLU A 14 -1.70 7.12 -4.49
CA GLU A 14 -0.89 5.90 -4.46
C GLU A 14 -1.72 4.70 -4.02
N LEU A 15 -1.72 3.63 -4.81
CA LEU A 15 -2.30 2.35 -4.44
C LEU A 15 -1.29 1.53 -3.63
N TRP A 16 -1.69 1.12 -2.43
CA TRP A 16 -0.89 0.27 -1.55
C TRP A 16 -1.63 -1.00 -1.18
N HIS A 17 -0.91 -2.10 -1.05
CA HIS A 17 -1.46 -3.34 -0.51
C HIS A 17 -0.48 -4.08 0.41
N GLY A 18 -1.02 -4.78 1.40
CA GLY A 18 -0.26 -5.70 2.25
C GLY A 18 -0.17 -7.08 1.60
N THR A 19 0.90 -7.83 1.86
CA THR A 19 1.00 -9.24 1.50
C THR A 19 1.50 -10.11 2.65
N TRP A 20 1.13 -11.39 2.63
CA TRP A 20 1.62 -12.39 3.58
C TRP A 20 1.79 -13.76 2.91
N GLU A 21 2.94 -14.40 3.13
CA GLU A 21 3.20 -15.82 2.84
C GLU A 21 4.17 -16.42 3.88
N GLY A 22 3.79 -17.49 4.57
CA GLY A 22 4.62 -18.10 5.61
C GLY A 22 4.93 -17.12 6.75
N ASP A 23 6.22 -16.87 7.01
CA ASP A 23 6.68 -15.92 8.03
C ASP A 23 7.05 -14.54 7.45
N GLU A 24 6.80 -14.35 6.15
CA GLU A 24 7.17 -13.17 5.38
C GLU A 24 5.94 -12.29 5.10
N SER A 25 6.08 -10.99 5.29
CA SER A 25 5.07 -10.00 4.90
C SER A 25 5.73 -8.74 4.38
N ASP A 26 5.03 -8.05 3.49
CA ASP A 26 5.48 -6.77 2.96
C ASP A 26 4.28 -5.84 2.66
N LEU A 27 4.55 -4.54 2.60
CA LEU A 27 3.65 -3.55 2.02
C LEU A 27 4.17 -3.17 0.64
N ARG A 28 3.30 -3.04 -0.35
CA ARG A 28 3.68 -2.72 -1.72
C ARG A 28 2.92 -1.53 -2.23
N ARG A 29 3.64 -0.57 -2.80
CA ARG A 29 3.06 0.43 -3.68
C ARG A 29 2.99 -0.15 -5.06
N VAL A 30 1.83 -0.03 -5.70
CA VAL A 30 1.57 -0.64 -6.99
C VAL A 30 1.06 0.40 -7.97
N ASP A 31 1.52 0.34 -9.22
CA ASP A 31 0.92 1.10 -10.30
C ASP A 31 -0.49 0.56 -10.54
N PRO A 32 -1.54 1.39 -10.40
CA PRO A 32 -2.92 0.91 -10.48
C PRO A 32 -3.35 0.54 -11.91
N ARG A 33 -2.60 0.92 -12.94
CA ARG A 33 -2.89 0.60 -14.34
C ARG A 33 -2.20 -0.68 -14.78
N THR A 34 -0.95 -0.88 -14.36
CA THR A 34 -0.11 -2.00 -14.83
C THR A 34 0.00 -3.14 -13.82
N GLY A 35 -0.24 -2.87 -12.54
CA GLY A 35 0.00 -3.82 -11.46
C GLY A 35 1.49 -3.98 -11.10
N GLU A 36 2.37 -3.17 -11.67
CA GLU A 36 3.80 -3.19 -11.34
C GLU A 36 4.04 -2.72 -9.91
N VAL A 37 4.89 -3.45 -9.19
CA VAL A 37 5.30 -3.05 -7.83
C VAL A 37 6.33 -1.95 -7.94
N LEU A 38 5.94 -0.74 -7.55
CA LEU A 38 6.77 0.46 -7.59
C LEU A 38 7.64 0.60 -6.35
N GLU A 39 7.22 0.03 -5.23
CA GLU A 39 7.93 0.11 -3.94
C GLU A 39 7.54 -1.05 -3.03
N ARG A 40 8.47 -1.50 -2.18
CA ARG A 40 8.25 -2.56 -1.19
C ARG A 40 8.80 -2.16 0.17
N LEU A 41 8.01 -2.36 1.21
CA LEU A 41 8.40 -2.26 2.61
C LEU A 41 8.35 -3.66 3.21
N GLU A 42 9.50 -4.29 3.34
CA GLU A 42 9.61 -5.61 3.96
C GLU A 42 9.45 -5.51 5.46
N MET A 43 8.62 -6.37 6.03
CA MET A 43 8.48 -6.47 7.47
C MET A 43 9.61 -7.31 8.06
N PRO A 44 10.03 -7.04 9.30
CA PRO A 44 10.95 -7.93 10.01
C PRO A 44 10.41 -9.38 10.04
N PRO A 45 11.28 -10.39 10.07
CA PRO A 45 10.85 -11.79 10.15
C PRO A 45 9.85 -12.04 11.30
N GLY A 46 8.79 -12.79 11.00
CA GLY A 46 7.73 -13.12 11.98
C GLY A 46 6.72 -11.99 12.23
N VAL A 47 6.83 -10.85 11.53
CA VAL A 47 5.81 -9.79 11.56
C VAL A 47 4.83 -9.99 10.41
N GLY A 48 3.69 -10.61 10.71
CA GLY A 48 2.60 -10.78 9.74
C GLY A 48 1.83 -9.48 9.48
N VAL A 49 1.35 -9.30 8.24
CA VAL A 49 0.40 -8.26 7.84
C VAL A 49 -0.90 -8.92 7.38
N SER A 50 -1.91 -8.93 8.25
CA SER A 50 -3.23 -9.51 7.98
C SER A 50 -4.25 -8.51 7.43
N GLY A 51 -3.89 -7.23 7.38
CA GLY A 51 -4.72 -6.13 6.93
C GLY A 51 -3.91 -4.85 6.89
N LEU A 52 -4.34 -3.88 6.08
CA LEU A 52 -3.63 -2.63 5.84
C LEU A 52 -4.65 -1.51 5.67
N GLU A 53 -4.50 -0.40 6.41
CA GLU A 53 -5.25 0.83 6.21
C GLU A 53 -4.36 2.06 6.43
N SER A 54 -4.64 3.18 5.77
CA SER A 54 -3.95 4.45 5.98
C SER A 54 -4.65 5.28 7.07
N ASP A 55 -3.89 6.11 7.79
CA ASP A 55 -4.47 7.17 8.63
C ASP A 55 -4.78 8.47 7.87
N GLY A 56 -4.64 8.48 6.55
CA GLY A 56 -4.75 9.69 5.73
C GLY A 56 -3.49 10.57 5.76
N GLY A 57 -2.42 10.13 6.43
CA GLY A 57 -1.18 10.89 6.59
C GLY A 57 0.06 10.08 6.23
N ASP A 58 0.97 9.97 7.20
CA ASP A 58 2.29 9.38 7.03
C ASP A 58 2.41 7.96 7.59
N ARG A 59 1.28 7.31 7.92
CA ARG A 59 1.29 5.95 8.49
C ARG A 59 0.29 5.02 7.83
N PHE A 60 0.67 3.76 7.93
CA PHE A 60 -0.16 2.61 7.71
C PHE A 60 -0.41 1.89 9.03
N PHE A 61 -1.62 1.41 9.24
CA PHE A 61 -2.01 0.56 10.34
C PHE A 61 -2.16 -0.86 9.83
N CYS A 62 -1.31 -1.75 10.33
CA CYS A 62 -1.17 -3.12 9.86
C CYS A 62 -1.63 -4.09 10.94
N GLY A 63 -2.63 -4.93 10.63
CA GLY A 63 -3.05 -6.01 11.50
C GLY A 63 -1.97 -7.10 11.58
N GLY A 64 -1.69 -7.61 12.77
CA GLY A 64 -0.59 -8.55 13.02
C GLY A 64 -0.97 -10.03 12.97
N GLY A 65 -2.11 -10.38 12.39
CA GLY A 65 -2.63 -11.76 12.34
C GLY A 65 -2.63 -12.45 13.70
N ARG A 66 -1.89 -13.57 13.82
CA ARG A 66 -1.81 -14.38 15.05
C ARG A 66 -1.27 -13.63 16.26
N SER A 67 -0.52 -12.54 16.06
CA SER A 67 0.00 -11.76 17.19
C SER A 67 -1.08 -10.93 17.89
N GLY A 68 -2.25 -10.71 17.27
CA GLY A 68 -3.33 -9.88 17.81
C GLY A 68 -2.99 -8.38 17.95
N LYS A 69 -1.81 -7.96 17.47
CA LYS A 69 -1.33 -6.57 17.58
C LYS A 69 -1.64 -5.79 16.31
N VAL A 70 -1.83 -4.48 16.44
CA VAL A 70 -1.77 -3.52 15.34
C VAL A 70 -0.43 -2.80 15.38
N ARG A 71 0.21 -2.63 14.23
CA ARG A 71 1.49 -1.92 14.10
C ARG A 71 1.31 -0.70 13.21
N ALA A 72 1.90 0.42 13.61
CA ALA A 72 2.03 1.59 12.77
C ALA A 72 3.32 1.46 11.94
N VAL A 73 3.21 1.47 10.63
CA VAL A 73 4.33 1.48 9.68
C VAL A 73 4.39 2.87 9.05
N ARG A 74 5.53 3.53 9.12
CA ARG A 74 5.72 4.85 8.49
C ARG A 74 5.70 4.69 6.97
N ARG A 75 4.85 5.45 6.29
CA ARG A 75 4.86 5.57 4.83
C ARG A 75 6.08 6.40 4.41
N PRO A 76 6.87 5.94 3.42
CA PRO A 76 7.95 6.73 2.84
C PRO A 76 7.44 8.07 2.32
N ARG A 77 8.01 9.16 2.83
CA ARG A 77 7.62 10.51 2.43
C ARG A 77 8.29 10.82 1.09
N ARG A 78 7.50 11.04 0.04
CA ARG A 78 8.04 11.61 -1.19
C ARG A 78 8.29 13.10 -0.99
N VAL A 79 9.45 13.57 -1.43
CA VAL A 79 9.62 14.98 -1.74
C VAL A 79 8.83 15.20 -3.02
N SER A 80 7.67 15.83 -2.92
CA SER A 80 6.88 16.20 -4.08
C SER A 80 7.76 17.07 -4.99
N ALA A 81 8.06 16.60 -6.20
CA ALA A 81 8.42 17.54 -7.26
C ALA A 81 7.18 18.42 -7.46
N ALA A 82 7.27 19.67 -7.02
CA ALA A 82 6.14 20.59 -7.06
C ALA A 82 5.65 20.76 -8.51
N GLY A 83 4.39 20.40 -8.74
CA GLY A 83 3.54 20.93 -9.81
C GLY A 83 3.85 20.49 -11.25
N SER A 84 3.20 19.44 -11.72
CA SER A 84 2.57 19.52 -13.04
C SER A 84 1.16 18.94 -12.97
N GLY A 85 0.17 19.83 -13.10
CA GLY A 85 -1.23 19.46 -13.13
C GLY A 85 -1.52 18.66 -14.40
N SER A 86 -1.65 17.35 -14.26
CA SER A 86 -2.31 16.51 -15.24
C SER A 86 -3.82 16.59 -14.99
N LYS A 87 -4.49 17.50 -15.71
CA LYS A 87 -5.95 17.39 -15.88
C LYS A 87 -6.20 16.08 -16.62
N THR A 88 -6.78 15.09 -15.96
CA THR A 88 -7.40 13.97 -16.67
C THR A 88 -8.59 14.52 -17.46
N PRO A 89 -8.66 14.39 -18.79
CA PRO A 89 -9.89 14.67 -19.51
C PRO A 89 -10.94 13.64 -19.06
N VAL A 90 -12.08 14.11 -18.58
CA VAL A 90 -13.27 13.26 -18.45
C VAL A 90 -13.82 13.05 -19.86
N ASP A 91 -13.98 11.79 -20.28
CA ASP A 91 -14.68 11.44 -21.52
C ASP A 91 -16.18 11.33 -21.20
N PRO A 92 -17.05 12.20 -21.75
CA PRO A 92 -18.47 12.22 -21.41
C PRO A 92 -19.31 11.16 -22.12
N THR A 93 -18.71 10.16 -22.77
CA THR A 93 -19.49 9.16 -23.53
C THR A 93 -19.19 7.72 -23.12
N ARG A 94 -19.75 7.31 -21.98
CA ARG A 94 -20.10 5.90 -21.75
C ARG A 94 -21.59 5.82 -21.42
N LYS A 95 -22.34 5.17 -22.30
CA LYS A 95 -23.76 4.82 -22.09
C LYS A 95 -23.92 3.92 -20.88
#